data_AF-A0A8H4X701-F1
#
_entry.id   AF-A0A8H4X701-F1
#
_cell.length_a   1.000
_cell.length_b   1.000
_cell.length_c   1.000
_cell.angle_alpha   90.00
_cell.angle_beta   90.00
_cell.angle_gamma   90.00
#
_symmetry.space_group_name_H-M   'P 1'
#
loop_
_entity.id
_entity.type
_entity.pdbx_description
1 polymer ?
#
loop_
_entity_poly.entity_id
_entity_poly.type
_entity_poly.pdbx_seq_one_letter_code
_entity_poly.pdbx_strand_id
1 'polypeptide(L)'
;MHRSPLADHLLEVIALLDIPCFTLNRISQSLDIWKLHVGPNKESGIEQTSGLPYTLITLLANLDSSDVESELLQWHGDIADEFMQIHLWEAFKCAGILHSRALVGHDQDPSTSSTTRVKTEVVRMKVFAAIQAIIGSGTFNFRQPLAKAILYPLFIAGLLAENSQEQRLTRVAFQYLMENGQERTEQVALDIITKVWNNGRDGDEVSKLMMATGAAAELNVELHLY
;
A
#
# COMPACT_ATOMS: atom_id res chain seq x y z
N MET A 1 -15.90 23.75 18.66
CA MET A 1 -17.12 22.94 18.45
C MET A 1 -16.71 21.49 18.57
N HIS A 2 -17.24 20.72 19.52
CA HIS A 2 -16.91 19.28 19.64
C HIS A 2 -17.74 18.50 18.60
N ARG A 3 -17.09 17.68 17.78
CA ARG A 3 -17.76 16.77 16.83
C ARG A 3 -18.35 15.58 17.60
N SER A 4 -19.38 14.94 17.03
CA SER A 4 -19.92 13.71 17.61
C SER A 4 -19.02 12.52 17.25
N PRO A 5 -19.00 11.43 18.04
CA PRO A 5 -18.19 10.25 17.73
C PRO A 5 -18.47 9.65 16.34
N LEU A 6 -19.72 9.69 15.88
CA LEU A 6 -20.09 9.26 14.54
C LEU A 6 -19.50 10.19 13.46
N ALA A 7 -19.51 11.50 13.68
CA ALA A 7 -18.94 12.45 12.73
C ALA A 7 -17.42 12.30 12.63
N ASP A 8 -16.74 12.04 13.75
CA ASP A 8 -15.30 11.76 13.76
C ASP A 8 -14.97 10.45 13.04
N HIS A 9 -15.73 9.38 13.29
CA HIS A 9 -15.55 8.11 12.59
C HIS A 9 -15.78 8.24 11.07
N LEU A 10 -16.85 8.91 10.65
CA LEU A 10 -17.11 9.15 9.22
C LEU A 10 -16.02 10.00 8.57
N LEU A 11 -15.47 10.98 9.30
CA LEU A 11 -14.34 11.76 8.82
C LEU A 11 -13.10 10.89 8.63
N GLU A 12 -12.79 9.99 9.56
CA GLU A 12 -11.67 9.04 9.44
C GLU A 12 -11.83 8.13 8.21
N VAL A 13 -13.04 7.57 8.01
CA VAL A 13 -13.32 6.73 6.83
C VAL A 13 -13.16 7.49 5.53
N ILE A 14 -13.72 8.70 5.42
CA ILE A 14 -13.58 9.54 4.23
C ILE A 14 -12.12 9.93 4.02
N ALA A 15 -11.41 10.24 5.09
CA ALA A 15 -9.99 10.58 5.03
C ALA A 15 -9.13 9.41 4.52
N LEU A 16 -9.44 8.17 4.90
CA LEU A 16 -8.76 6.98 4.37
C LEU A 16 -8.97 6.82 2.86
N LEU A 17 -10.20 6.97 2.39
CA LEU A 17 -10.53 6.88 0.96
C LEU A 17 -9.89 8.03 0.17
N ASP A 18 -9.63 9.16 0.81
CA ASP A 18 -8.96 10.31 0.21
C ASP A 18 -7.42 10.16 0.14
N ILE A 19 -6.81 9.17 0.79
CA ILE A 19 -5.36 8.98 0.74
C ILE A 19 -4.93 8.67 -0.72
N PRO A 20 -4.03 9.47 -1.32
CA PRO A 20 -3.67 9.34 -2.74
C PRO A 20 -3.13 7.96 -3.11
N CYS A 21 -2.26 7.38 -2.28
CA CYS A 21 -1.54 6.15 -2.61
C CYS A 21 -2.44 4.91 -2.68
N PHE A 22 -3.65 4.98 -2.14
CA PHE A 22 -4.62 3.89 -2.19
C PHE A 22 -5.51 3.91 -3.43
N THR A 23 -5.37 4.91 -4.31
CA THR A 23 -6.13 4.98 -5.55
C THR A 23 -5.19 5.09 -6.74
N LEU A 24 -5.25 4.10 -7.63
CA LEU A 24 -4.57 4.17 -8.93
C LEU A 24 -5.49 4.86 -9.95
N ASN A 25 -4.90 5.73 -10.78
CA ASN A 25 -5.62 6.51 -11.80
C ASN A 25 -6.80 7.31 -11.20
N ARG A 26 -6.52 7.99 -10.09
CA ARG A 26 -7.46 8.90 -9.42
C ARG A 26 -7.87 10.03 -10.38
N ILE A 27 -9.17 10.21 -10.57
CA ILE A 27 -9.73 11.21 -11.49
C ILE A 27 -9.88 12.57 -10.77
N SER A 28 -10.31 12.56 -9.51
CA SER A 28 -10.48 13.76 -8.69
C SER A 28 -9.23 14.07 -7.88
N GLN A 29 -8.87 15.35 -7.73
CA GLN A 29 -7.76 15.72 -6.83
C GLN A 29 -8.04 15.26 -5.39
N SER A 30 -7.00 14.78 -4.68
CA SER A 30 -7.03 14.56 -3.23
C SER A 30 -7.38 15.86 -2.50
N LEU A 31 -8.22 15.75 -1.48
CA LEU A 31 -8.54 16.87 -0.59
C LEU A 31 -7.62 16.93 0.64
N ASP A 32 -6.69 15.98 0.73
CA ASP A 32 -5.72 15.82 1.82
C ASP A 32 -6.38 15.80 3.20
N ILE A 33 -7.59 15.21 3.28
CA ILE A 33 -8.42 15.22 4.50
C ILE A 33 -7.67 14.58 5.67
N TRP A 34 -6.94 13.48 5.41
CA TRP A 34 -6.14 12.83 6.45
C TRP A 34 -5.08 13.78 7.02
N LYS A 35 -4.29 14.41 6.14
CA LYS A 35 -3.20 15.32 6.52
C LYS A 35 -3.73 16.55 7.28
N LEU A 36 -4.86 17.10 6.83
CA LEU A 36 -5.39 18.37 7.34
C LEU A 36 -6.29 18.24 8.57
N HIS A 37 -6.95 17.09 8.77
CA HIS A 37 -8.01 16.96 9.77
C HIS A 37 -7.88 15.77 10.71
N VAL A 38 -7.23 14.68 10.31
CA VAL A 38 -7.15 13.45 11.11
C VAL A 38 -5.77 13.29 11.75
N GLY A 39 -4.71 13.19 10.93
CA GLY A 39 -3.34 12.94 11.37
C GLY A 39 -2.86 13.85 12.52
N PRO A 40 -3.06 15.18 12.45
CA PRO A 40 -2.62 16.10 13.51
C PRO A 40 -3.26 15.87 14.88
N ASN A 41 -4.39 15.13 14.96
CA ASN A 41 -5.12 14.87 16.19
C ASN A 41 -5.03 13.40 16.64
N LYS A 42 -4.33 12.54 15.88
CA LYS A 42 -4.33 11.08 16.06
C LYS A 42 -2.90 10.53 16.03
N GLU A 43 -2.18 10.75 17.13
CA GLU A 43 -0.76 10.38 17.27
C GLU A 43 -0.52 8.95 17.74
N SER A 44 -1.56 8.20 18.15
CA SER A 44 -1.43 6.83 18.66
C SER A 44 -2.73 6.02 18.50
N GLY A 45 -2.60 4.70 18.60
CA GLY A 45 -3.72 3.76 18.53
C GLY A 45 -4.01 3.27 17.11
N ILE A 46 -5.05 2.47 17.00
CA ILE A 46 -5.44 1.76 15.78
C ILE A 46 -6.72 2.39 15.21
N GLU A 47 -6.70 2.72 13.93
CA GLU A 47 -7.90 3.15 13.21
C GLU A 47 -8.80 1.93 12.96
N GLN A 48 -10.07 2.05 13.29
CA GLN A 48 -10.98 0.89 13.44
C GLN A 48 -11.36 0.24 12.12
N THR A 49 -11.46 1.02 11.04
CA THR A 49 -11.90 0.55 9.73
C THR A 49 -10.82 -0.29 9.05
N SER A 50 -9.57 0.16 9.19
CA SER A 50 -8.37 -0.39 8.57
C SER A 50 -7.66 -1.41 9.41
N GLY A 51 -7.80 -1.29 10.73
CA GLY A 51 -6.95 -2.01 11.67
C GLY A 51 -5.49 -1.58 11.58
N LEU A 52 -5.15 -0.47 10.92
CA LEU A 52 -3.80 0.08 10.83
C LEU A 52 -3.56 1.12 11.94
N PRO A 53 -2.32 1.29 12.43
CA PRO A 53 -2.02 2.32 13.41
C PRO A 53 -2.10 3.70 12.77
N TYR A 54 -2.67 4.70 13.48
CA TYR A 54 -2.79 6.07 12.96
C TYR A 54 -1.44 6.65 12.52
N THR A 55 -0.38 6.31 13.25
CA THR A 55 1.00 6.71 12.90
C THR A 55 1.43 6.17 11.55
N LEU A 56 1.07 4.93 11.20
CA LEU A 56 1.45 4.33 9.92
C LEU A 56 0.63 4.95 8.79
N ILE A 57 -0.68 5.13 8.98
CA ILE A 57 -1.56 5.76 7.99
C ILE A 57 -1.09 7.19 7.70
N THR A 58 -0.64 7.92 8.73
CA THR A 58 -0.12 9.28 8.58
C THR A 58 1.16 9.33 7.74
N LEU A 59 2.05 8.35 7.88
CA LEU A 59 3.21 8.20 6.99
C LEU A 59 2.77 7.88 5.55
N LEU A 60 1.82 6.96 5.38
CA LEU A 60 1.28 6.59 4.06
C LEU A 60 0.55 7.75 3.36
N ALA A 61 -0.12 8.62 4.13
CA ALA A 61 -0.72 9.82 3.58
C ALA A 61 0.34 10.77 3.01
N ASN A 62 1.57 10.75 3.54
CA ASN A 62 2.68 11.66 3.20
C ASN A 62 3.77 10.99 2.35
N LEU A 63 3.44 10.00 1.50
CA LEU A 63 4.44 9.29 0.69
C LEU A 63 5.19 10.16 -0.34
N ASP A 64 4.69 11.36 -0.60
CA ASP A 64 5.30 12.38 -1.45
C ASP A 64 6.42 13.18 -0.74
N SER A 65 6.57 13.05 0.58
CA SER A 65 7.65 13.68 1.35
C SER A 65 9.00 13.02 1.10
N SER A 66 10.08 13.81 1.03
CA SER A 66 11.44 13.30 0.84
C SER A 66 11.94 12.43 2.01
N ASP A 67 11.38 12.63 3.21
CA ASP A 67 11.86 11.97 4.43
C ASP A 67 11.07 10.71 4.77
N VAL A 68 9.94 10.46 4.09
CA VAL A 68 8.97 9.42 4.46
C VAL A 68 9.57 8.00 4.44
N GLU A 69 10.50 7.72 3.52
CA GLU A 69 11.18 6.41 3.49
C GLU A 69 11.97 6.19 4.78
N SER A 70 12.69 7.21 5.25
CA SER A 70 13.46 7.15 6.50
C SER A 70 12.54 7.00 7.71
N GLU A 71 11.42 7.72 7.73
CA GLU A 71 10.42 7.63 8.80
C GLU A 71 9.76 6.24 8.84
N LEU A 72 9.41 5.66 7.69
CA LEU A 72 8.86 4.30 7.58
C LEU A 72 9.89 3.24 8.01
N LEU A 73 11.17 3.43 7.71
CA LEU A 73 12.24 2.53 8.18
C LEU A 73 12.43 2.59 9.70
N GLN A 74 12.23 3.76 10.30
CA GLN A 74 12.31 3.99 11.74
C GLN A 74 10.99 3.71 12.47
N TRP A 75 9.91 3.41 11.76
CA TRP A 75 8.62 3.14 12.38
C TRP A 75 8.65 1.80 13.13
N HIS A 76 8.37 1.85 14.43
CA HIS A 76 8.59 0.75 15.38
C HIS A 76 7.40 -0.21 15.54
N GLY A 77 6.22 0.13 15.00
CA GLY A 77 5.00 -0.62 15.27
C GLY A 77 4.16 -0.05 16.40
N ASP A 78 3.10 -0.79 16.72
CA ASP A 78 2.28 -0.65 17.93
C ASP A 78 2.09 -2.04 18.55
N ILE A 79 1.34 -2.16 19.65
CA ILE A 79 0.96 -3.45 20.24
C ILE A 79 -0.37 -3.91 19.61
N ALA A 80 -0.34 -5.06 18.94
CA ALA A 80 -1.54 -5.70 18.40
C ALA A 80 -2.08 -6.79 19.33
N ASP A 81 -3.40 -7.00 19.28
CA ASP A 81 -4.05 -8.15 19.94
C ASP A 81 -3.82 -9.46 19.16
N GLU A 82 -3.59 -9.37 17.85
CA GLU A 82 -3.43 -10.52 16.95
C GLU A 82 -2.11 -10.45 16.16
N PHE A 83 -1.38 -11.57 16.05
CA PHE A 83 -0.15 -11.66 15.26
C PHE A 83 -0.37 -11.29 13.78
N MET A 84 -1.55 -11.60 13.27
CA MET A 84 -1.98 -11.29 11.90
C MET A 84 -1.96 -9.80 11.60
N GLN A 85 -2.34 -9.00 12.58
CA GLN A 85 -2.37 -7.55 12.47
C GLN A 85 -0.94 -6.97 12.40
N ILE A 86 0.02 -7.56 13.13
CA ILE A 86 1.45 -7.20 12.99
C ILE A 86 1.94 -7.44 11.55
N HIS A 87 1.59 -8.59 10.96
CA HIS A 87 1.98 -8.89 9.58
C HIS A 87 1.32 -7.93 8.59
N LEU A 88 0.07 -7.54 8.81
CA LEU A 88 -0.60 -6.53 7.99
C LEU A 88 0.17 -5.20 8.02
N TRP A 89 0.54 -4.74 9.21
CA TRP A 89 1.28 -3.47 9.38
C TRP A 89 2.64 -3.52 8.69
N GLU A 90 3.36 -4.64 8.82
CA GLU A 90 4.64 -4.84 8.13
C GLU A 90 4.48 -4.84 6.60
N ALA A 91 3.40 -5.43 6.08
CA ALA A 91 3.10 -5.40 4.65
C ALA A 91 2.86 -3.96 4.16
N PHE A 92 2.03 -3.19 4.87
CA PHE A 92 1.76 -1.78 4.55
C PHE A 92 3.00 -0.91 4.65
N LYS A 93 3.79 -1.06 5.71
CA LYS A 93 5.05 -0.32 5.88
C LYS A 93 6.02 -0.58 4.74
N CYS A 94 6.26 -1.85 4.41
CA CYS A 94 7.16 -2.22 3.33
C CYS A 94 6.64 -1.77 1.96
N ALA A 95 5.32 -1.85 1.73
CA ALA A 95 4.71 -1.32 0.51
C ALA A 95 4.79 0.20 0.41
N GLY A 96 4.60 0.92 1.53
CA GLY A 96 4.81 2.37 1.61
C GLY A 96 6.23 2.76 1.23
N ILE A 97 7.24 2.05 1.75
CA ILE A 97 8.64 2.25 1.36
C ILE A 97 8.78 2.07 -0.15
N LEU A 98 8.33 0.95 -0.71
CA LEU A 98 8.42 0.68 -2.15
C LEU A 98 7.73 1.77 -2.99
N HIS A 99 6.56 2.22 -2.57
CA HIS A 99 5.78 3.23 -3.28
C HIS A 99 6.46 4.61 -3.22
N SER A 100 7.01 5.03 -2.08
CA SER A 100 7.74 6.31 -2.01
C SER A 100 8.92 6.35 -2.97
N ARG A 101 9.63 5.23 -3.15
CA ARG A 101 10.72 5.14 -4.15
C ARG A 101 10.22 5.31 -5.57
N ALA A 102 9.07 4.72 -5.88
CA ALA A 102 8.40 4.84 -7.18
C ALA A 102 7.80 6.24 -7.43
N LEU A 103 7.62 7.08 -6.41
CA LEU A 103 7.15 8.46 -6.54
C LEU A 103 8.29 9.48 -6.72
N VAL A 104 9.34 9.37 -5.92
CA VAL A 104 10.40 10.40 -5.85
C VAL A 104 11.39 10.29 -7.02
N GLY A 105 11.45 9.15 -7.70
CA GLY A 105 12.47 8.89 -8.70
C GLY A 105 13.87 8.82 -8.12
N HIS A 106 14.77 8.16 -8.84
CA HIS A 106 16.11 7.83 -8.34
C HIS A 106 17.06 9.05 -8.32
N ASP A 107 16.55 10.28 -8.50
CA ASP A 107 17.30 11.54 -8.66
C ASP A 107 17.68 12.22 -7.32
N GLN A 108 17.75 11.45 -6.24
CA GLN A 108 18.52 11.88 -5.07
C GLN A 108 20.00 11.69 -5.38
N ASP A 109 20.66 12.82 -5.61
CA ASP A 109 22.09 13.00 -5.82
C ASP A 109 22.90 12.06 -4.88
N PRO A 110 23.78 11.18 -5.40
CA PRO A 110 24.50 10.18 -4.60
C PRO A 110 25.45 10.79 -3.55
N SER A 111 25.58 12.11 -3.51
CA SER A 111 26.46 12.86 -2.62
C SER A 111 25.91 13.05 -1.19
N THR A 112 24.62 12.81 -0.95
CA THR A 112 23.99 12.88 0.40
C THR A 112 23.35 11.56 0.84
N SER A 113 23.35 10.51 0.02
CA SER A 113 22.74 9.23 0.39
C SER A 113 23.57 8.53 1.48
N SER A 114 22.97 8.43 2.66
CA SER A 114 23.49 7.62 3.76
C SER A 114 23.75 6.18 3.29
N THR A 115 24.87 5.62 3.71
CA THR A 115 25.48 4.36 3.26
C THR A 115 24.69 3.07 3.58
N THR A 116 23.37 3.11 3.84
CA THR A 116 22.63 1.90 4.24
C THR A 116 21.15 1.84 3.78
N ARG A 117 20.84 2.24 2.53
CA ARG A 117 19.49 2.00 1.98
C ARG A 117 19.23 0.49 1.84
N VAL A 118 18.15 -0.01 2.44
CA VAL A 118 17.75 -1.41 2.30
C VAL A 118 17.37 -1.67 0.84
N LYS A 119 17.92 -2.73 0.23
CA LYS A 119 17.66 -3.07 -1.18
C LYS A 119 16.16 -3.28 -1.45
N THR A 120 15.66 -2.81 -2.59
CA THR A 120 14.25 -2.98 -3.02
C THR A 120 13.82 -4.44 -3.00
N GLU A 121 14.65 -5.35 -3.50
CA GLU A 121 14.37 -6.80 -3.48
C GLU A 121 14.07 -7.35 -2.06
N VAL A 122 14.78 -6.83 -1.06
CA VAL A 122 14.60 -7.26 0.35
C VAL A 122 13.28 -6.71 0.90
N VAL A 123 12.98 -5.43 0.65
CA VAL A 123 11.72 -4.82 1.08
C VAL A 123 10.52 -5.51 0.42
N ARG A 124 10.61 -5.79 -0.89
CA ARG A 124 9.60 -6.52 -1.66
C ARG A 124 9.38 -7.93 -1.13
N MET A 125 10.46 -8.66 -0.82
CA MET A 125 10.34 -9.99 -0.22
C MET A 125 9.69 -9.94 1.18
N LYS A 126 9.91 -8.89 1.97
CA LYS A 126 9.21 -8.70 3.24
C LYS A 126 7.70 -8.54 3.06
N VAL A 127 7.25 -7.83 2.02
CA VAL A 127 5.82 -7.74 1.68
C VAL A 127 5.24 -9.13 1.39
N PHE A 128 5.89 -9.90 0.51
CA PHE A 128 5.42 -11.26 0.18
C PHE A 128 5.42 -12.19 1.39
N ALA A 129 6.46 -12.13 2.23
CA ALA A 129 6.55 -12.94 3.44
C ALA A 129 5.42 -12.60 4.43
N ALA A 130 5.13 -11.31 4.63
CA ALA A 130 4.03 -10.87 5.49
C ALA A 130 2.67 -11.32 4.94
N ILE A 131 2.41 -11.13 3.64
CA ILE A 131 1.18 -11.60 2.99
C ILE A 131 1.05 -13.12 3.08
N GLN A 132 2.13 -13.86 2.86
CA GLN A 132 2.12 -15.32 2.98
C GLN A 132 1.81 -15.78 4.41
N ALA A 133 2.33 -15.10 5.44
CA ALA A 133 1.99 -15.38 6.83
C ALA A 133 0.51 -15.12 7.10
N ILE A 134 -0.05 -14.06 6.51
CA ILE A 134 -1.47 -13.73 6.63
C ILE A 134 -2.33 -14.82 5.96
N ILE A 135 -2.03 -15.19 4.72
CA ILE A 135 -2.76 -16.23 3.99
C ILE A 135 -2.62 -17.60 4.69
N GLY A 136 -1.42 -17.94 5.15
CA GLY A 136 -1.07 -19.23 5.71
C GLY A 136 -1.63 -19.52 7.09
N SER A 137 -2.10 -18.50 7.83
CA SER A 137 -2.71 -18.71 9.15
C SER A 137 -4.03 -19.46 9.08
N GLY A 138 -4.70 -19.47 7.90
CA GLY A 138 -5.99 -20.14 7.70
C GLY A 138 -7.14 -19.53 8.51
N THR A 139 -6.88 -18.55 9.38
CA THR A 139 -7.87 -17.80 10.17
C THR A 139 -8.44 -16.63 9.38
N PHE A 140 -8.50 -16.75 8.05
CA PHE A 140 -8.98 -15.71 7.15
C PHE A 140 -10.52 -15.61 7.23
N ASN A 141 -10.98 -15.04 8.34
CA ASN A 141 -12.35 -14.62 8.53
C ASN A 141 -12.36 -13.23 9.17
N PHE A 142 -11.73 -12.29 8.47
CA PHE A 142 -11.92 -10.88 8.75
C PHE A 142 -13.35 -10.54 8.33
N ARG A 143 -14.27 -10.35 9.29
CA ARG A 143 -15.63 -9.90 8.96
C ARG A 143 -15.57 -8.47 8.40
N GLN A 144 -15.26 -8.37 7.10
CA GLN A 144 -15.44 -7.26 6.16
C GLN A 144 -15.05 -5.88 6.72
N PRO A 145 -13.79 -5.40 6.62
CA PRO A 145 -13.18 -4.92 5.36
C PRO A 145 -11.69 -5.32 5.12
N LEU A 146 -11.03 -6.02 6.06
CA LEU A 146 -9.58 -6.27 6.05
C LEU A 146 -9.04 -7.25 4.97
N ALA A 147 -9.88 -8.10 4.36
CA ALA A 147 -9.42 -8.95 3.25
C ALA A 147 -9.01 -8.11 2.01
N LYS A 148 -9.61 -6.92 1.85
CA LYS A 148 -9.15 -5.92 0.89
C LYS A 148 -7.88 -5.21 1.33
N ALA A 149 -7.56 -5.20 2.62
CA ALA A 149 -6.43 -4.43 3.14
C ALA A 149 -5.08 -4.92 2.57
N ILE A 150 -4.92 -6.21 2.23
CA ILE A 150 -3.66 -6.67 1.62
C ILE A 150 -3.55 -6.35 0.11
N LEU A 151 -4.60 -5.83 -0.53
CA LEU A 151 -4.59 -5.52 -1.96
C LEU A 151 -3.57 -4.43 -2.28
N TYR A 152 -3.55 -3.32 -1.53
CA TYR A 152 -2.54 -2.26 -1.73
C TYR A 152 -1.10 -2.78 -1.59
N PRO A 153 -0.71 -3.46 -0.49
CA PRO A 153 0.64 -4.00 -0.37
C PRO A 153 0.98 -5.01 -1.49
N LEU A 154 0.05 -5.90 -1.82
CA LEU A 154 0.24 -6.90 -2.85
C LEU A 154 0.41 -6.26 -4.23
N PHE A 155 -0.40 -5.24 -4.53
CA PHE A 155 -0.36 -4.51 -5.78
C PHE A 155 1.00 -3.85 -5.98
N ILE A 156 1.51 -3.11 -4.99
CA ILE A 156 2.81 -2.44 -5.07
C ILE A 156 3.95 -3.45 -5.21
N ALA A 157 3.98 -4.50 -4.39
CA ALA A 157 5.03 -5.52 -4.46
C ALA A 157 5.00 -6.29 -5.79
N GLY A 158 3.80 -6.61 -6.28
CA GLY A 158 3.59 -7.29 -7.56
C GLY A 158 3.97 -6.42 -8.75
N LEU A 159 3.56 -5.15 -8.75
CA LEU A 159 3.92 -4.18 -9.77
C LEU A 159 5.45 -4.06 -9.93
N LEU A 160 6.16 -4.04 -8.80
CA LEU A 160 7.62 -3.93 -8.76
C LEU A 160 8.36 -5.28 -8.81
N ALA A 161 7.68 -6.39 -9.08
CA ALA A 161 8.33 -7.68 -9.28
C ALA A 161 9.28 -7.64 -10.50
N GLU A 162 10.45 -8.26 -10.37
CA GLU A 162 11.52 -8.22 -11.38
C GLU A 162 11.83 -9.59 -11.98
N ASN A 163 11.55 -10.66 -11.24
CA ASN A 163 11.85 -12.02 -11.66
C ASN A 163 10.61 -12.93 -11.65
N SER A 164 10.74 -14.09 -12.30
CA SER A 164 9.65 -15.05 -12.46
C SER A 164 9.13 -15.62 -11.13
N GLN A 165 9.98 -15.72 -10.11
CA GLN A 165 9.58 -16.18 -8.79
C GLN A 165 8.64 -15.16 -8.12
N GLU A 166 9.00 -13.88 -8.13
CA GLU A 166 8.17 -12.80 -7.56
C GLU A 166 6.85 -12.63 -8.31
N GLN A 167 6.89 -12.71 -9.64
CA GLN A 167 5.66 -12.69 -10.45
C GLN A 167 4.77 -13.90 -10.15
N ARG A 168 5.35 -15.08 -9.89
CA ARG A 168 4.61 -16.26 -9.46
C ARG A 168 4.00 -16.07 -8.07
N LEU A 169 4.76 -15.56 -7.10
CA LEU A 169 4.25 -15.27 -5.75
C LEU A 169 3.07 -14.30 -5.81
N THR A 170 3.19 -13.26 -6.64
CA THR A 170 2.12 -12.29 -6.89
C THR A 170 0.86 -12.97 -7.42
N ARG A 171 0.98 -13.77 -8.49
CA ARG A 171 -0.17 -14.50 -9.07
C ARG A 171 -0.85 -15.42 -8.07
N VAL A 172 -0.08 -16.16 -7.27
CA VAL A 172 -0.63 -17.07 -6.24
C VAL A 172 -1.40 -16.29 -5.18
N ALA A 173 -0.87 -15.16 -4.70
CA ALA A 173 -1.54 -14.34 -3.70
C ALA A 173 -2.83 -13.69 -4.26
N PHE A 174 -2.81 -13.19 -5.49
CA PHE A 174 -4.02 -12.69 -6.15
C PHE A 174 -5.06 -13.78 -6.38
N GLN A 175 -4.64 -14.99 -6.79
CA GLN A 175 -5.55 -16.11 -6.95
C GLN A 175 -6.25 -16.46 -5.64
N TYR A 176 -5.49 -16.49 -4.53
CA TYR A 176 -6.07 -16.69 -3.20
C TYR A 176 -7.10 -15.60 -2.85
N LEU A 177 -6.80 -14.33 -3.13
CA LEU A 177 -7.75 -13.24 -2.89
C LEU A 177 -9.02 -13.36 -3.74
N MET A 178 -8.90 -13.73 -5.02
CA MET A 178 -10.05 -13.91 -5.92
C MET A 178 -10.96 -15.05 -5.46
N GLU A 179 -10.39 -16.17 -5.04
CA GLU A 179 -11.15 -17.33 -4.52
C GLU A 179 -11.89 -17.02 -3.20
N ASN A 180 -11.49 -15.96 -2.47
CA ASN A 180 -12.01 -15.61 -1.14
C ASN A 180 -12.60 -14.19 -1.05
N GLY A 181 -12.76 -13.47 -2.18
CA GLY A 181 -12.97 -12.01 -2.21
C GLY A 181 -13.89 -11.50 -3.34
N GLN A 182 -13.75 -10.22 -3.73
CA GLN A 182 -14.56 -9.58 -4.78
C GLN A 182 -13.87 -9.65 -6.15
N GLU A 183 -13.88 -10.81 -6.82
CA GLU A 183 -13.15 -11.14 -8.07
C GLU A 183 -12.81 -10.00 -9.06
N ARG A 184 -13.69 -9.01 -9.28
CA ARG A 184 -13.49 -7.96 -10.29
C ARG A 184 -12.32 -7.00 -9.98
N THR A 185 -12.14 -6.53 -8.75
CA THR A 185 -11.12 -5.51 -8.44
C THR A 185 -9.72 -6.12 -8.49
N GLU A 186 -9.56 -7.28 -7.88
CA GLU A 186 -8.35 -8.08 -7.82
C GLU A 186 -7.93 -8.55 -9.23
N GLN A 187 -8.88 -8.95 -10.08
CA GLN A 187 -8.58 -9.29 -11.47
C GLN A 187 -8.06 -8.09 -12.25
N VAL A 188 -8.73 -6.93 -12.16
CA VAL A 188 -8.27 -5.70 -12.83
C VAL A 188 -6.88 -5.28 -12.36
N ALA A 189 -6.62 -5.36 -11.05
CA ALA A 189 -5.31 -5.10 -10.48
C ALA A 189 -4.22 -6.03 -11.04
N LEU A 190 -4.49 -7.34 -11.12
CA LEU A 190 -3.56 -8.32 -11.67
C LEU A 190 -3.35 -8.15 -13.19
N ASP A 191 -4.38 -7.77 -13.93
CA ASP A 191 -4.29 -7.50 -15.38
C ASP A 191 -3.38 -6.30 -15.66
N ILE A 192 -3.53 -5.23 -14.88
CA ILE A 192 -2.65 -4.04 -14.94
C ILE A 192 -1.20 -4.44 -14.65
N ILE A 193 -0.95 -5.17 -13.57
CA ILE A 193 0.39 -5.64 -13.21
C ILE A 193 0.99 -6.50 -14.33
N THR A 194 0.21 -7.44 -14.88
CA THR A 194 0.66 -8.33 -15.95
C THR A 194 0.99 -7.54 -17.22
N LYS A 195 0.21 -6.50 -17.55
CA LYS A 195 0.50 -5.60 -18.66
C LYS A 195 1.83 -4.86 -18.45
N VAL A 196 2.10 -4.37 -17.24
CA VAL A 196 3.39 -3.73 -16.91
C VAL A 196 4.56 -4.71 -17.07
N TRP A 197 4.43 -5.94 -16.57
CA TRP A 197 5.48 -6.97 -16.72
C TRP A 197 5.79 -7.32 -18.18
N ASN A 198 4.76 -7.36 -19.03
CA ASN A 198 4.92 -7.66 -20.44
C ASN A 198 5.59 -6.51 -21.22
N ASN A 199 5.44 -5.28 -20.75
CA ASN A 199 5.95 -4.07 -21.40
C ASN A 199 7.32 -3.63 -20.89
N GLY A 200 7.71 -4.00 -19.67
CA GLY A 200 8.91 -3.49 -19.00
C GLY A 200 9.88 -4.58 -18.57
N ARG A 201 10.88 -4.90 -19.41
CA ARG A 201 12.09 -5.61 -18.94
C ARG A 201 13.16 -4.68 -18.34
N ASP A 202 13.12 -3.38 -18.68
CA ASP A 202 14.20 -2.42 -18.36
C ASP A 202 13.74 -1.10 -17.73
N GLY A 203 12.49 -1.01 -17.25
CA GLY A 203 11.95 0.21 -16.62
C GLY A 203 12.26 0.30 -15.12
N ASP A 204 12.69 1.47 -14.65
CA ASP A 204 12.84 1.78 -13.22
C ASP A 204 11.47 1.79 -12.49
N GLU A 205 11.51 1.92 -11.16
CA GLU A 205 10.30 1.85 -10.31
C GLU A 205 9.26 2.93 -10.68
N VAL A 206 9.70 4.14 -11.04
CA VAL A 206 8.84 5.24 -11.50
C VAL A 206 8.12 4.88 -12.79
N SER A 207 8.88 4.35 -13.75
CA SER A 207 8.33 3.94 -15.05
C SER A 207 7.23 2.89 -14.87
N LYS A 208 7.39 1.95 -13.93
CA LYS A 208 6.37 0.92 -13.65
C LYS A 208 5.08 1.51 -13.08
N LEU A 209 5.15 2.45 -12.14
CA LEU A 209 3.96 3.11 -11.57
C LEU A 209 3.24 4.00 -12.60
N MET A 210 4.00 4.69 -13.45
CA MET A 210 3.44 5.47 -14.55
C MET A 210 2.75 4.57 -15.59
N MET A 211 3.35 3.43 -15.95
CA MET A 211 2.72 2.46 -16.84
C MET A 211 1.44 1.86 -16.24
N ALA A 212 1.43 1.58 -14.93
CA ALA A 212 0.24 1.10 -14.24
C ALA A 212 -0.90 2.13 -14.29
N THR A 213 -0.59 3.40 -14.02
CA THR A 213 -1.55 4.51 -14.11
C THR A 213 -2.10 4.64 -15.54
N GLY A 214 -1.23 4.60 -16.55
CA GLY A 214 -1.63 4.63 -17.96
C GLY A 214 -2.53 3.45 -18.35
N ALA A 215 -2.20 2.23 -17.87
CA ALA A 215 -3.02 1.05 -18.11
C ALA A 215 -4.42 1.16 -17.49
N ALA A 216 -4.53 1.70 -16.26
CA ALA A 216 -5.82 1.95 -15.62
C ALA A 216 -6.63 3.04 -16.36
N ALA A 217 -5.96 4.08 -16.88
CA ALA A 217 -6.59 5.12 -17.68
C ALA A 217 -7.16 4.57 -19.01
N GLU A 218 -6.43 3.69 -19.70
CA GLU A 218 -6.92 3.01 -20.91
C GLU A 218 -8.17 2.17 -20.66
N LEU A 219 -8.29 1.60 -19.46
CA LEU A 219 -9.46 0.84 -19.03
C LEU A 219 -10.62 1.73 -18.55
N ASN A 220 -10.40 3.05 -18.43
CA ASN A 220 -11.33 4.01 -17.84
C ASN A 220 -11.80 3.59 -16.44
N VAL A 221 -10.85 3.14 -15.61
CA VAL A 221 -11.11 2.69 -14.22
C VAL A 221 -10.31 3.53 -13.24
N GLU A 222 -10.97 4.01 -12.20
CA GLU A 222 -10.33 4.44 -10.95
C GLU A 222 -10.30 3.23 -10.02
N LEU A 223 -9.09 2.77 -9.66
CA LEU A 223 -8.91 1.53 -8.90
C LEU A 223 -8.54 1.85 -7.46
N HIS A 224 -9.49 1.62 -6.54
CA HIS A 224 -9.23 1.68 -5.11
C HIS A 224 -8.59 0.37 -4.65
N LEU A 225 -7.37 0.49 -4.14
CA LEU A 225 -6.54 -0.61 -3.64
C LEU A 225 -6.73 -0.86 -2.14
N TYR A 226 -7.60 -0.07 -1.51
CA TYR A 226 -7.95 -0.11 -0.10
C TYR A 226 -9.47 -0.09 0.06
#